data_AF-A0A6F9D0P5-F1
#
_entry.id   AF-A0A6F9D0P5-F1
#
_cell.length_a   1.000
_cell.length_b   1.000
_cell.length_c   1.000
_cell.angle_alpha   90.00
_cell.angle_beta   90.00
_cell.angle_gamma   90.00
#
_symmetry.space_group_name_H-M   'P 1'
#
loop_
_entity.id
_entity.type
_entity.pdbx_description
1 polymer ?
#
loop_
_entity_poly.entity_id
_entity_poly.type
_entity_poly.pdbx_seq_one_letter_code
_entity_poly.pdbx_strand_id
1 'polypeptide(L)'
;ADLTTQRGRVFKLRNETHHLFVGLYPGTTYFFTLKASTNKGFGPPVTTRIATKIAAPSMPEYETDMPPLNETDTTITVLLKPAQSRGAPV
;
A
#
# COMPACT_ATOMS: atom_id res chain seq x y z
N ALA A 1 6.98 0.83 -3.46
CA ALA A 1 5.96 1.70 -4.07
C ALA A 1 6.40 3.14 -3.88
N ASP A 2 6.21 4.01 -4.88
CA ASP A 2 6.50 5.43 -4.73
C ASP A 2 5.42 6.10 -3.88
N LEU A 3 5.77 6.37 -2.61
CA LEU A 3 4.87 6.92 -1.61
C LEU A 3 4.57 8.41 -1.81
N THR A 4 5.29 9.09 -2.71
CA THR A 4 5.11 10.54 -2.94
C THR A 4 3.76 10.88 -3.56
N THR A 5 3.14 9.90 -4.22
CA THR A 5 1.89 10.04 -4.97
C THR A 5 0.63 9.92 -4.10
N GLN A 6 0.72 9.36 -2.89
CA GLN A 6 -0.44 9.19 -2.00
C GLN A 6 -0.56 10.31 -0.97
N ARG A 7 -1.11 11.43 -1.45
CA ARG A 7 -1.52 12.57 -0.61
C ARG A 7 -2.90 13.04 -1.03
N GLY A 8 -3.67 13.54 -0.08
CA GLY A 8 -5.01 14.04 -0.35
C GLY A 8 -5.51 14.95 0.77
N ARG A 9 -6.52 15.76 0.45
CA ARG A 9 -7.25 16.58 1.40
C ARG A 9 -8.73 16.35 1.20
N VAL A 10 -9.44 16.05 2.28
CA VAL A 10 -10.88 15.81 2.26
C VAL A 10 -11.55 16.83 3.17
N PHE A 11 -12.61 17.46 2.69
CA PHE A 11 -13.51 18.27 3.50
C PHE A 11 -14.80 17.50 3.73
N LYS A 12 -15.32 17.62 4.95
CA LYS A 12 -16.54 16.96 5.37
C LYS A 12 -17.65 17.97 5.61
N LEU A 13 -18.88 17.54 5.35
CA LEU A 13 -20.08 18.27 5.71
C LEU A 13 -20.19 18.36 7.24
N ARG A 14 -20.93 19.37 7.73
CA ARG A 14 -21.25 19.48 9.16
C ARG A 14 -21.96 18.20 9.60
N ASN A 15 -21.46 17.57 10.65
CA ASN A 15 -21.94 16.33 11.30
C ASN A 15 -21.30 15.00 10.84
N GLU A 16 -20.33 15.01 9.92
CA GLU A 16 -19.51 13.82 9.66
C GLU A 16 -18.18 13.86 10.42
N THR A 17 -17.97 12.92 11.33
CA THR A 17 -16.76 12.83 12.17
C THR A 17 -15.78 11.74 11.73
N HIS A 18 -16.10 10.99 10.67
CA HIS A 18 -15.29 9.87 10.19
C HIS A 18 -15.09 9.93 8.67
N HIS A 19 -13.99 9.32 8.21
CA HIS A 19 -13.70 9.16 6.79
C HIS A 19 -12.90 7.87 6.58
N LEU A 20 -13.27 7.10 5.55
CA LEU A 20 -12.56 5.90 5.15
C LEU A 20 -11.61 6.23 3.99
N PHE A 21 -10.32 6.15 4.26
CA PHE A 21 -9.29 6.19 3.22
C PHE A 21 -9.10 4.78 2.65
N VAL A 22 -9.33 4.61 1.34
CA VAL A 22 -9.18 3.33 0.62
C VAL A 22 -8.00 3.38 -0.36
N GLY A 23 -7.55 2.21 -0.82
CA GLY A 23 -6.48 2.10 -1.83
C GLY A 23 -5.09 2.46 -1.33
N LEU A 24 -4.87 2.53 -0.01
CA LEU A 24 -3.56 2.77 0.59
C LEU A 24 -2.60 1.61 0.34
N TYR A 25 -1.31 1.91 0.25
CA TYR A 25 -0.29 0.87 0.12
C TYR A 25 -0.21 0.02 1.41
N PRO A 26 -0.12 -1.31 1.29
CA PRO A 26 0.05 -2.18 2.44
C PRO A 26 1.41 -1.95 3.10
N GLY A 27 1.49 -2.20 4.41
CA GLY A 27 2.71 -2.06 5.20
C GLY A 27 3.31 -0.64 5.21
N THR A 28 2.49 0.39 5.01
CA THR A 28 2.94 1.78 4.89
C THR A 28 2.40 2.63 6.04
N THR A 29 3.24 3.51 6.59
CA THR A 29 2.84 4.45 7.65
C THR A 29 2.41 5.79 7.05
N TYR A 30 1.16 6.18 7.29
CA TYR A 30 0.59 7.45 6.85
C TYR A 30 0.51 8.45 7.99
N PHE A 31 0.53 9.73 7.61
CA PHE A 31 0.31 10.87 8.49
C PHE A 31 -1.03 11.52 8.14
N PHE A 32 -1.94 11.59 9.10
CA PHE A 32 -3.25 12.21 8.95
C PHE A 32 -3.32 13.47 9.79
N THR A 33 -3.50 14.63 9.14
CA THR A 33 -3.70 15.91 9.82
C THR A 33 -5.16 16.35 9.71
N LEU A 34 -5.82 16.49 10.86
CA LEU A 34 -7.22 16.88 10.98
C LEU A 34 -7.32 18.32 11.47
N LYS A 35 -8.22 19.11 10.87
CA LYS A 35 -8.54 20.48 11.31
C LYS A 35 -10.06 20.63 11.39
N ALA A 36 -10.57 21.00 12.56
CA ALA A 36 -11.99 21.34 12.71
C ALA A 36 -12.26 22.72 12.09
N SER A 37 -13.41 22.89 11.45
CA SER A 37 -13.82 24.16 10.83
C SER A 37 -15.13 24.67 11.42
N THR A 38 -15.20 25.97 11.66
CA THR A 38 -16.40 26.71 12.09
C THR A 38 -16.64 27.89 11.15
N ASN A 39 -17.73 28.62 11.34
CA ASN A 39 -17.97 29.89 10.65
C ASN A 39 -16.92 30.98 10.95
N LYS A 40 -16.09 30.80 11.99
CA LYS A 40 -14.97 31.68 12.34
C LYS A 40 -13.62 31.18 11.81
N GLY A 41 -13.59 30.08 11.06
CA GLY A 41 -12.37 29.51 10.47
C GLY A 41 -11.97 28.16 11.06
N PHE A 42 -10.73 27.75 10.80
CA PHE A 42 -10.18 26.48 11.22
C PHE A 42 -9.53 26.55 12.60
N GLY A 43 -9.82 25.57 13.44
CA GLY A 43 -9.11 25.34 14.70
C GLY A 43 -7.71 24.75 14.51
N PRO A 44 -7.00 24.49 15.62
CA PRO A 44 -5.65 23.91 15.59
C PRO A 44 -5.65 22.51 14.93
N PRO A 45 -4.57 22.14 14.22
CA PRO A 45 -4.43 20.82 13.62
C PRO A 45 -4.08 19.76 14.66
N VAL A 46 -4.60 18.55 14.46
CA VAL A 46 -4.18 17.34 15.17
C VAL A 46 -3.62 16.36 14.13
N THR A 47 -2.42 15.82 14.38
CA THR A 47 -1.77 14.88 13.46
C THR A 47 -1.58 13.51 14.11
N THR A 48 -2.01 12.46 13.43
CA THR A 48 -1.89 11.06 13.89
C THR A 48 -1.14 10.22 12.86
N ARG A 49 -0.38 9.24 13.34
CA ARG A 49 0.34 8.27 12.50
C ARG A 49 -0.40 6.94 12.54
N ILE A 50 -0.70 6.38 11.37
CA ILE A 50 -1.40 5.10 11.24
C ILE A 50 -0.66 4.23 10.24
N ALA A 51 -0.33 3.00 10.64
CA ALA A 51 0.26 1.99 9.76
C ALA A 51 -0.84 1.11 9.17
N THR A 52 -0.83 0.93 7.84
CA THR A 52 -1.69 -0.05 7.17
C THR A 52 -1.19 -1.47 7.43
N LYS A 53 -2.12 -2.43 7.40
CA LYS A 53 -1.77 -3.85 7.49
C LYS A 53 -0.86 -4.25 6.32
N ILE A 54 0.00 -5.24 6.57
CA ILE A 54 0.78 -5.91 5.52
C ILE A 54 -0.16 -6.73 4.63
N ALA A 55 0.25 -7.00 3.40
CA ALA A 55 -0.46 -7.91 2.48
C ALA A 55 0.39 -9.15 2.20
N ALA A 56 -0.24 -10.21 1.70
CA ALA A 56 0.47 -11.41 1.29
C ALA A 56 1.51 -11.07 0.20
N PRO A 57 2.71 -11.69 0.24
CA PRO A 57 3.68 -11.53 -0.83
C PRO A 57 3.10 -12.09 -2.12
N SER A 58 3.45 -11.46 -3.25
CA SER A 58 3.00 -11.88 -4.57
C SER A 58 4.18 -12.22 -5.45
N MET A 59 4.13 -13.37 -6.11
CA MET A 59 5.08 -13.70 -7.15
C MET A 59 4.82 -12.83 -8.38
N PRO A 60 5.88 -12.33 -9.05
CA PRO A 60 5.72 -11.64 -10.32
C PRO A 60 5.20 -12.61 -11.39
N GLU A 61 4.65 -12.05 -12.46
CA GLU A 61 4.20 -12.84 -13.60
C GLU A 61 5.42 -13.47 -14.32
N TYR A 62 5.29 -14.76 -14.60
CA TYR A 62 6.24 -15.52 -15.40
C TYR A 62 5.64 -15.66 -16.80
N GLU A 63 6.45 -15.45 -17.83
CA GLU A 63 6.03 -15.74 -19.19
C GLU A 63 5.83 -17.25 -19.31
N THR A 64 4.61 -17.67 -19.68
CA THR A 64 4.21 -19.08 -19.76
C THR A 64 5.08 -19.87 -20.74
N ASP A 65 5.65 -19.18 -21.73
CA ASP A 65 6.49 -19.75 -22.77
C ASP A 65 8.00 -19.70 -22.44
N MET A 66 8.38 -19.27 -21.23
CA MET A 66 9.80 -19.25 -20.86
C MET A 66 10.27 -20.70 -20.63
N PRO A 67 11.14 -21.26 -21.49
CA PRO A 67 11.58 -22.63 -21.34
C PRO A 67 12.40 -22.77 -20.05
N PRO A 68 12.40 -23.96 -19.43
CA PRO A 68 13.30 -24.25 -18.32
C PRO A 68 14.75 -24.03 -18.75
N LEU A 69 15.58 -23.55 -17.82
CA LEU A 69 17.02 -23.32 -18.05
C LEU A 69 17.75 -24.62 -18.39
N ASN A 70 17.29 -25.74 -17.81
CA ASN A 70 17.82 -27.06 -18.09
C ASN A 70 16.75 -28.11 -17.78
N GLU A 71 16.65 -29.14 -18.60
CA GLU A 71 15.72 -30.26 -18.44
C GLU A 71 16.42 -31.57 -18.77
N THR A 72 16.40 -32.49 -17.81
CA THR A 72 16.84 -33.87 -17.96
C THR A 72 15.67 -34.80 -17.65
N ASP A 73 15.83 -36.11 -17.86
CA ASP A 73 14.79 -37.11 -17.57
C ASP A 73 14.25 -37.07 -16.13
N THR A 74 14.99 -36.48 -15.18
CA THR A 74 14.60 -36.45 -13.76
C THR A 74 14.61 -35.07 -13.11
N THR A 75 15.18 -34.05 -13.76
CA THR A 75 15.36 -32.74 -13.15
C THR A 75 15.05 -31.61 -14.11
N ILE A 76 14.27 -30.65 -13.64
CA ILE A 76 13.99 -29.41 -14.36
C ILE A 76 14.56 -28.26 -13.54
N THR A 77 15.33 -27.38 -14.18
CA THR A 77 15.89 -26.18 -13.58
C THR A 77 15.15 -24.97 -14.12
N VAL A 78 14.60 -24.15 -13.23
CA VAL A 78 13.85 -22.94 -13.59
C VAL A 78 14.45 -21.72 -12.90
N LEU A 79 14.31 -20.55 -13.53
CA LEU A 79 14.68 -19.28 -12.91
C LEU A 79 13.47 -18.64 -12.26
N LEU A 80 13.52 -18.45 -10.95
CA LEU A 80 12.48 -17.74 -10.20
C LEU A 80 12.92 -16.29 -9.95
N LYS A 81 12.05 -15.34 -10.32
CA LYS A 81 12.17 -13.95 -9.89
C LYS A 81 11.79 -13.83 -8.40
N PRO A 82 12.39 -12.89 -7.64
CA PRO A 82 12.03 -12.66 -6.24
C PRO A 82 10.55 -12.28 -6.06
N ALA A 83 9.94 -12.75 -4.99
CA ALA A 83 8.58 -12.37 -4.63
C ALA A 83 8.52 -10.90 -4.16
N GLN A 84 7.42 -10.24 -4.46
CA GLN A 84 7.15 -8.90 -3.98
C GLN A 84 6.57 -8.98 -2.57
N SER A 85 7.36 -8.54 -1.58
CA SER A 85 7.02 -8.53 -0.14
C SER A 85 5.65 -7.93 0.22
N ARG A 86 5.23 -6.85 -0.46
CA ARG A 86 4.03 -6.05 -0.11
C ARG A 86 3.92 -5.68 1.38
N GLY A 87 5.07 -5.45 2.03
CA GLY A 87 5.16 -5.10 3.44
C GLY A 87 5.25 -6.29 4.40
N ALA A 88 5.12 -7.53 3.90
CA ALA A 88 5.31 -8.75 4.67
C ALA A 88 6.76 -9.30 4.53
N PRO A 89 7.27 -10.06 5.50
CA PRO A 89 8.53 -10.79 5.35
C PRO A 89 8.49 -11.76 4.16
N VAL A 90 9.64 -11.95 3.49
CA VAL A 90 9.84 -12.85 2.35
C VAL A 90 10.96 -13.83 2.66
#